data_AF-A0A1V5PQ97-F1
#
_entry.id   AF-A0A1V5PQ97-F1
#
_cell.length_a   1.000
_cell.length_b   1.000
_cell.length_c   1.000
_cell.angle_alpha   90.00
_cell.angle_beta   90.00
_cell.angle_gamma   90.00
#
_symmetry.space_group_name_H-M   'P 1'
#
loop_
_entity.id
_entity.type
_entity.pdbx_description
1 polymer ?
#
loop_
_entity_poly.entity_id
_entity_poly.type
_entity_poly.pdbx_seq_one_letter_code
_entity_poly.pdbx_strand_id
1 'polypeptide(L)'
;MDNLIKKSMLQIYRPVEHIRFPAEEYGISPEMAQYLSPIDYLMLDGSLLYELQTDPFLTDSKRLSDMAMVDEAKIRQDEEKEELERDKQEFRELFQKIDTMWTDDFGGNRDLVDAIKPEGKISELKDKKNDALRVHDSNLSDLESEKSSLESELASVTDEDEKARIQEKIKDVEAKIEAEKARKEETQKQEEEKISQKKEDFQILKDRLYDLREEVRRYNNDMENANNYYETGMWEEDIKLRLSEIKLEIESIERKMSDAMIW
;
A
#
# COMPACT_ATOMS: atom_id res chain seq x y z
N MET A 1 37.26 22.10 -24.58
CA MET A 1 37.05 20.93 -25.47
C MET A 1 35.64 20.34 -25.36
N ASP A 2 34.70 20.97 -24.64
CA ASP A 2 33.37 20.38 -24.38
C ASP A 2 32.21 20.87 -25.28
N ASN A 3 32.47 21.76 -26.24
CA ASN A 3 31.41 22.31 -27.11
C ASN A 3 31.39 21.75 -28.54
N LEU A 4 32.36 20.91 -28.94
CA LEU A 4 32.34 20.24 -30.24
C LEU A 4 31.64 18.87 -30.22
N ILE A 5 31.64 18.16 -29.09
CA ILE A 5 30.99 16.84 -28.98
C ILE A 5 29.45 16.99 -28.95
N LYS A 6 28.93 18.06 -28.34
CA LYS A 6 27.48 18.33 -28.29
C LYS A 6 26.86 18.70 -29.65
N LYS A 7 27.64 19.24 -30.59
CA LYS A 7 27.13 19.62 -31.91
C LYS A 7 27.03 18.44 -32.89
N SER A 8 27.83 17.39 -32.68
CA SER A 8 27.85 16.19 -33.54
C SER A 8 26.73 15.21 -33.22
N MET A 9 26.27 15.12 -31.96
CA MET A 9 25.18 14.21 -31.58
C MET A 9 23.78 14.72 -31.96
N LEU A 10 23.63 16.02 -32.24
CA LEU A 10 22.35 16.66 -32.53
C LEU A 10 21.94 16.62 -34.02
N GLN A 11 22.72 15.95 -34.89
CA GLN A 11 22.40 15.81 -36.32
C GLN A 11 21.96 14.40 -36.75
N ILE A 12 21.88 13.42 -35.83
CA ILE A 12 21.50 12.03 -36.16
C ILE A 12 20.06 11.69 -35.73
N TYR A 13 19.32 12.64 -35.14
CA TYR A 13 17.87 12.50 -34.96
C TYR A 13 17.13 13.27 -36.06
N ARG A 14 17.01 12.66 -37.24
CA ARG A 14 15.77 12.82 -38.00
C ARG A 14 14.82 11.70 -37.55
N PRO A 15 13.55 12.00 -37.26
CA PRO A 15 12.59 10.94 -37.05
C PRO A 15 12.60 10.09 -38.31
N VAL A 16 12.78 8.77 -38.14
CA VAL A 16 12.55 7.80 -39.21
C VAL A 16 11.05 7.89 -39.51
N GLU A 17 10.67 8.83 -40.37
CA GLU A 17 9.41 8.72 -41.10
C GLU A 17 9.43 7.32 -41.71
N HIS A 18 8.41 6.52 -41.36
CA HIS A 18 8.26 5.16 -41.87
C HIS A 18 8.52 5.17 -43.37
N ILE A 19 9.72 4.72 -43.76
CA ILE A 19 9.97 4.28 -45.11
C ILE A 19 9.04 3.09 -45.26
N ARG A 20 7.86 3.32 -45.85
CA ARG A 20 6.99 2.24 -46.31
C ARG A 20 7.74 1.55 -47.43
N PHE A 21 8.61 0.62 -47.04
CA PHE A 21 9.28 -0.26 -47.95
C PHE A 21 8.24 -1.24 -48.48
N PRO A 22 8.05 -1.38 -49.80
CA PRO A 22 7.11 -2.34 -50.34
C PRO A 22 7.76 -3.73 -50.25
N ALA A 23 7.72 -4.34 -49.06
CA ALA A 23 8.28 -5.68 -48.79
C ALA A 23 7.75 -6.75 -49.78
N GLU A 24 6.53 -6.52 -50.31
CA GLU A 24 5.89 -7.35 -51.33
C GLU A 24 6.63 -7.34 -52.68
N GLU A 25 7.30 -6.25 -53.06
CA GLU A 25 8.07 -6.18 -54.33
C GLU A 25 9.34 -7.03 -54.31
N TYR A 26 9.83 -7.39 -53.11
CA TYR A 26 11.01 -8.22 -52.90
C TYR A 26 10.66 -9.64 -52.41
N GLY A 27 9.37 -10.01 -52.44
CA GLY A 27 8.90 -11.35 -52.05
C GLY A 27 9.00 -11.67 -50.55
N ILE A 28 9.12 -10.64 -49.69
CA ILE A 28 9.23 -10.79 -48.24
C ILE A 28 7.83 -10.65 -47.62
N SER A 29 7.43 -11.61 -46.79
CA SER A 29 6.11 -11.56 -46.14
C SER A 29 6.05 -10.42 -45.10
N PRO A 30 4.87 -9.82 -44.88
CA PRO A 30 4.69 -8.77 -43.86
C PRO A 30 5.05 -9.20 -42.44
N GLU A 31 5.04 -10.50 -42.14
CA GLU A 31 5.49 -11.07 -40.87
C GLU A 31 7.02 -11.09 -40.76
N MET A 32 7.73 -11.39 -41.86
CA MET A 32 9.20 -11.36 -41.90
C MET A 32 9.77 -9.94 -41.86
N ALA A 33 9.05 -8.95 -42.41
CA ALA A 33 9.49 -7.56 -42.46
C ALA A 33 9.66 -6.90 -41.07
N GLN A 34 9.03 -7.46 -40.04
CA GLN A 34 9.08 -7.00 -38.66
C GLN A 34 10.38 -7.40 -37.95
N TYR A 35 11.10 -8.39 -38.50
CA TYR A 35 12.37 -8.90 -37.99
C TYR A 35 13.58 -8.35 -38.76
N LEU A 36 13.35 -7.56 -39.81
CA LEU A 36 14.43 -6.95 -40.60
C LEU A 36 15.00 -5.75 -39.84
N SER A 37 16.32 -5.73 -39.71
CA SER A 37 17.04 -4.60 -39.15
C SER A 37 17.10 -3.43 -40.14
N PRO A 38 17.34 -2.19 -39.70
CA PRO A 38 17.60 -1.05 -40.60
C PRO A 38 18.72 -1.31 -41.62
N ILE A 39 19.69 -2.18 -41.29
CA ILE A 39 20.79 -2.57 -42.17
C ILE A 39 20.30 -3.52 -43.28
N ASP A 40 19.36 -4.41 -42.99
CA ASP A 40 18.75 -5.27 -44.01
C ASP A 40 17.97 -4.44 -45.03
N TYR A 41 17.34 -3.35 -44.58
CA TYR A 41 16.70 -2.38 -45.47
C TYR A 41 17.71 -1.60 -46.33
N LEU A 42 18.84 -1.18 -45.76
CA LEU A 42 19.90 -0.48 -46.50
C LEU A 42 20.65 -1.39 -47.50
N MET A 43 20.73 -2.69 -47.21
CA MET A 43 21.25 -3.71 -48.13
C MET A 43 20.32 -3.95 -49.32
N LEU A 44 18.99 -3.90 -49.08
CA LEU A 44 17.96 -4.09 -50.11
C LEU A 44 17.75 -2.86 -51.00
N ASP A 45 17.91 -1.63 -50.48
CA ASP A 45 17.70 -0.39 -51.26
C ASP A 45 18.89 -0.02 -52.19
N GLY A 46 20.02 -0.71 -52.06
CA GLY A 46 21.20 -0.53 -52.91
C GLY A 46 22.12 0.66 -52.56
N SER A 47 21.81 1.46 -51.54
CA SER A 47 22.64 2.58 -51.09
C SER A 47 23.98 2.15 -50.47
N LEU A 48 24.04 0.96 -49.86
CA LEU A 48 25.27 0.35 -49.35
C LEU A 48 26.28 -0.04 -50.45
N LEU A 49 25.80 -0.34 -51.67
CA LEU A 49 26.67 -0.73 -52.79
C LEU A 49 27.51 0.44 -53.34
N TYR A 50 27.02 1.67 -53.19
CA TYR A 50 27.72 2.86 -53.68
C TYR A 50 28.84 3.31 -52.72
N GLU A 51 28.67 3.15 -51.41
CA GLU A 51 29.73 3.42 -50.41
C GLU A 51 30.85 2.36 -50.42
N LEU A 52 30.54 1.13 -50.85
CA LEU A 52 31.47 0.00 -50.93
C LEU A 52 32.59 0.17 -51.96
N GLN A 53 32.47 1.13 -52.88
CA GLN A 53 33.36 1.27 -54.03
C GLN A 53 34.54 2.23 -53.80
N THR A 54 34.59 2.95 -52.67
CA THR A 54 35.52 4.09 -52.52
C THR A 54 36.68 3.95 -51.54
N ASP A 55 36.70 3.03 -50.55
CA ASP A 55 37.93 2.72 -49.79
C ASP A 55 37.79 1.46 -48.90
N PRO A 56 38.54 0.36 -49.13
CA PRO A 56 38.40 -0.89 -48.37
C PRO A 56 38.75 -0.80 -46.87
N PHE A 57 39.53 0.19 -46.45
CA PHE A 57 39.98 0.33 -45.06
C PHE A 57 39.04 1.18 -44.20
N LEU A 58 38.33 2.14 -44.79
CA LEU A 58 37.26 2.91 -44.12
C LEU A 58 36.03 2.03 -43.85
N THR A 59 35.78 1.02 -44.69
CA THR A 59 34.65 0.10 -44.54
C THR A 59 34.81 -0.85 -43.35
N ASP A 60 36.02 -1.32 -43.04
CA ASP A 60 36.20 -2.27 -41.92
C ASP A 60 36.11 -1.58 -40.56
N SER A 61 36.64 -0.36 -40.42
CA SER A 61 36.49 0.42 -39.18
C SER A 61 35.04 0.86 -38.95
N LYS A 62 34.30 1.24 -40.00
CA LYS A 62 32.88 1.61 -39.91
C LYS A 62 32.02 0.38 -39.59
N ARG A 63 32.27 -0.77 -40.24
CA ARG A 63 31.63 -2.05 -39.91
C ARG A 63 31.89 -2.52 -38.49
N LEU A 64 33.13 -2.42 -38.00
CA LEU A 64 33.46 -2.77 -36.61
C LEU A 64 32.78 -1.82 -35.61
N SER A 65 32.68 -0.53 -35.94
CA SER A 65 31.93 0.44 -35.13
C SER A 65 30.43 0.13 -35.13
N ASP A 66 29.84 -0.16 -36.29
CA ASP A 66 28.42 -0.49 -36.42
C ASP A 66 28.10 -1.83 -35.73
N MET A 67 28.98 -2.83 -35.84
CA MET A 67 28.89 -4.10 -35.09
C MET A 67 28.98 -3.87 -33.58
N ALA A 68 29.92 -3.05 -33.10
CA ALA A 68 30.02 -2.71 -31.67
C ALA A 68 28.78 -1.98 -31.15
N MET A 69 28.18 -1.08 -31.94
CA MET A 69 26.92 -0.41 -31.58
C MET A 69 25.73 -1.37 -31.54
N VAL A 70 25.66 -2.36 -32.44
CA VAL A 70 24.64 -3.41 -32.43
C VAL A 70 24.81 -4.34 -31.23
N ASP A 71 26.04 -4.73 -30.90
CA ASP A 71 26.33 -5.56 -29.73
C ASP A 71 26.01 -4.81 -28.43
N GLU A 72 26.37 -3.52 -28.32
CA GLU A 72 25.96 -2.66 -27.20
C GLU A 72 24.44 -2.48 -27.10
N ALA A 73 23.72 -2.39 -28.23
CA ALA A 73 22.27 -2.27 -28.24
C ALA A 73 21.58 -3.57 -27.81
N LYS A 74 22.13 -4.73 -28.22
CA LYS A 74 21.66 -6.05 -27.75
C LYS A 74 21.89 -6.24 -26.26
N ILE A 75 23.09 -5.89 -25.78
CA ILE A 75 23.40 -5.95 -24.34
C ILE A 75 22.41 -5.09 -23.55
N ARG A 76 22.16 -3.85 -23.98
CA ARG A 76 21.17 -2.98 -23.33
C ARG A 76 19.75 -3.55 -23.37
N GLN A 77 19.34 -4.14 -24.49
CA GLN A 77 18.02 -4.76 -24.61
C GLN A 77 17.87 -6.00 -23.71
N ASP A 78 18.93 -6.79 -23.55
CA ASP A 78 18.93 -7.95 -22.67
C ASP A 78 18.95 -7.51 -21.19
N GLU A 79 19.71 -6.46 -20.85
CA GLU A 79 19.69 -5.83 -19.52
C GLU A 79 18.30 -5.29 -19.16
N GLU A 80 17.63 -4.57 -20.07
CA GLU A 80 16.26 -4.06 -19.86
C GLU A 80 15.24 -5.19 -19.68
N LYS A 81 15.39 -6.31 -20.39
CA LYS A 81 14.52 -7.49 -20.21
C LYS A 81 14.74 -8.15 -18.86
N GLU A 82 15.99 -8.35 -18.45
CA GLU A 82 16.32 -8.91 -17.14
C GLU A 82 15.78 -8.03 -16.00
N GLU A 83 15.83 -6.70 -16.17
CA GLU A 83 15.30 -5.75 -15.21
C GLU A 83 13.76 -5.78 -15.15
N LEU A 84 13.09 -5.81 -16.30
CA LEU A 84 11.64 -5.96 -16.36
C LEU A 84 11.16 -7.26 -15.71
N GLU A 85 11.86 -8.38 -15.93
CA GLU A 85 11.53 -9.66 -15.27
C GLU A 85 11.75 -9.60 -13.75
N ARG A 86 12.76 -8.84 -13.29
CA ARG A 86 12.95 -8.58 -11.86
C ARG A 86 11.79 -7.77 -11.29
N ASP A 87 11.40 -6.69 -11.95
CA ASP A 87 10.28 -5.85 -11.51
C ASP A 87 8.96 -6.65 -11.49
N LYS A 88 8.68 -7.45 -12.53
CA LYS A 88 7.53 -8.38 -12.55
C LYS A 88 7.52 -9.29 -11.33
N GLN A 89 8.66 -9.87 -10.99
CA GLN A 89 8.79 -10.75 -9.82
C GLN A 89 8.52 -9.97 -8.52
N GLU A 90 9.07 -8.76 -8.37
CA GLU A 90 8.85 -7.93 -7.18
C GLU A 90 7.36 -7.56 -7.01
N PHE A 91 6.65 -7.23 -8.09
CA PHE A 91 5.21 -6.97 -8.04
C PHE A 91 4.38 -8.21 -7.69
N ARG A 92 4.78 -9.40 -8.14
CA ARG A 92 4.12 -10.66 -7.74
C ARG A 92 4.28 -10.94 -6.26
N GLU A 93 5.50 -10.79 -5.73
CA GLU A 93 5.78 -10.97 -4.31
C GLU A 93 5.02 -9.95 -3.46
N LEU A 94 4.99 -8.70 -3.91
CA LEU A 94 4.28 -7.63 -3.24
C LEU A 94 2.77 -7.85 -3.27
N PHE A 95 2.22 -8.31 -4.40
CA PHE A 95 0.81 -8.70 -4.51
C PHE A 95 0.47 -9.81 -3.53
N GLN A 96 1.28 -10.88 -3.48
CA GLN A 96 1.07 -11.97 -2.54
C GLN A 96 1.12 -11.49 -1.10
N LYS A 97 2.06 -10.60 -0.75
CA LYS A 97 2.15 -10.00 0.59
C LYS A 97 0.87 -9.24 0.93
N ILE A 98 0.41 -8.34 0.05
CA ILE A 98 -0.81 -7.56 0.27
C ILE A 98 -2.05 -8.47 0.33
N ASP A 99 -2.18 -9.42 -0.58
CA ASP A 99 -3.32 -10.34 -0.64
C ASP A 99 -3.40 -11.22 0.62
N THR A 100 -2.25 -11.68 1.12
CA THR A 100 -2.15 -12.40 2.39
C THR A 100 -2.54 -11.51 3.57
N MET A 101 -2.00 -10.30 3.68
CA MET A 101 -2.40 -9.36 4.75
C MET A 101 -3.90 -9.07 4.67
N TRP A 102 -4.41 -8.73 3.48
CA TRP A 102 -5.82 -8.44 3.28
C TRP A 102 -6.71 -9.60 3.71
N THR A 103 -6.38 -10.81 3.26
CA THR A 103 -7.19 -12.02 3.49
C THR A 103 -7.08 -12.52 4.93
N ASP A 104 -5.86 -12.69 5.44
CA ASP A 104 -5.59 -13.40 6.67
C ASP A 104 -5.50 -12.48 7.89
N ASP A 105 -4.90 -11.29 7.75
CA ASP A 105 -4.71 -10.35 8.86
C ASP A 105 -5.89 -9.39 9.03
N PHE A 106 -6.56 -9.04 7.93
CA PHE A 106 -7.67 -8.06 7.90
C PHE A 106 -9.05 -8.69 7.64
N GLY A 107 -9.14 -10.00 7.46
CA GLY A 107 -10.40 -10.72 7.22
C GLY A 107 -11.02 -10.31 5.90
N GLY A 108 -10.30 -10.57 4.81
CA GLY A 108 -10.47 -10.01 3.46
C GLY A 108 -11.71 -10.45 2.71
N ASN A 109 -12.88 -10.34 3.33
CA ASN A 109 -14.16 -10.45 2.65
C ASN A 109 -14.95 -9.16 2.87
N ARG A 110 -15.57 -8.66 1.81
CA ARG A 110 -16.33 -7.40 1.80
C ARG A 110 -17.60 -7.47 2.68
N ASP A 111 -18.04 -8.68 3.04
CA ASP A 111 -19.36 -8.97 3.64
C ASP A 111 -19.37 -9.83 4.92
N LEU A 112 -18.23 -10.29 5.48
CA LEU A 112 -18.28 -11.19 6.65
C LEU A 112 -17.43 -10.74 7.85
N VAL A 113 -18.10 -10.87 9.00
CA VAL A 113 -17.81 -10.46 10.38
C VAL A 113 -16.75 -11.37 11.03
N ASP A 114 -15.75 -11.81 10.27
CA ASP A 114 -14.82 -12.86 10.71
C ASP A 114 -13.33 -12.48 10.49
N ALA A 115 -12.97 -11.22 10.71
CA ALA A 115 -11.55 -10.87 10.84
C ALA A 115 -11.04 -11.27 12.24
N ILE A 116 -10.44 -12.47 12.34
CA ILE A 116 -10.05 -13.09 13.63
C ILE A 116 -9.16 -12.17 14.51
N LYS A 117 -8.22 -11.41 13.92
CA LYS A 117 -7.30 -10.56 14.69
C LYS A 117 -7.92 -9.21 15.12
N PRO A 118 -8.49 -8.38 14.22
CA PRO A 118 -9.08 -7.11 14.63
C PRO A 118 -10.32 -7.29 15.52
N GLU A 119 -11.17 -8.29 15.26
CA GLU A 119 -12.36 -8.54 16.08
C GLU A 119 -12.01 -9.11 17.45
N GLY A 120 -11.02 -10.01 17.52
CA GLY A 120 -10.47 -10.48 18.79
C GLY A 120 -9.95 -9.32 19.64
N LYS A 121 -9.23 -8.37 19.03
CA LYS A 121 -8.74 -7.18 19.73
C LYS A 121 -9.83 -6.20 20.11
N ILE A 122 -10.83 -5.97 19.25
CA ILE A 122 -12.01 -5.17 19.60
C ILE A 122 -12.76 -5.82 20.77
N SER A 123 -12.82 -7.14 20.83
CA SER A 123 -13.38 -7.87 21.98
C SER A 123 -12.56 -7.65 23.24
N GLU A 124 -11.23 -7.77 23.18
CA GLU A 124 -10.35 -7.46 24.31
C GLU A 124 -10.54 -6.01 24.81
N LEU A 125 -10.76 -5.05 23.91
CA LEU A 125 -11.07 -3.66 24.29
C LEU A 125 -12.42 -3.54 25.02
N LYS A 126 -13.44 -4.27 24.56
CA LYS A 126 -14.73 -4.33 25.25
C LYS A 126 -14.59 -4.96 26.63
N ASP A 127 -13.75 -5.98 26.77
CA ASP A 127 -13.50 -6.62 28.07
C ASP A 127 -12.79 -5.66 29.03
N LYS A 128 -11.77 -4.92 28.57
CA LYS A 128 -11.12 -3.87 29.38
C LYS A 128 -12.09 -2.76 29.80
N LYS A 129 -12.98 -2.33 28.90
CA LYS A 129 -14.07 -1.40 29.24
C LYS A 129 -14.95 -1.98 30.34
N ASN A 130 -15.37 -3.24 30.20
CA ASN A 130 -16.23 -3.90 31.20
C ASN A 130 -15.52 -4.01 32.56
N ASP A 131 -14.23 -4.34 32.57
CA ASP A 131 -13.42 -4.38 33.79
C ASP A 131 -13.34 -3.01 34.47
N ALA A 132 -13.16 -1.92 33.70
CA ALA A 132 -13.15 -0.56 34.23
C ALA A 132 -14.52 -0.17 34.82
N LEU A 133 -15.62 -0.54 34.17
CA LEU A 133 -16.98 -0.28 34.68
C LEU A 133 -17.30 -1.12 35.91
N ARG A 134 -16.74 -2.33 36.02
CA ARG A 134 -16.95 -3.21 37.17
C ARG A 134 -16.41 -2.61 38.48
N VAL A 135 -15.36 -1.81 38.41
CA VAL A 135 -14.83 -1.08 39.58
C VAL A 135 -15.87 -0.08 40.09
N HIS A 136 -16.50 0.67 39.20
CA HIS A 136 -17.57 1.61 39.57
C HIS A 136 -18.81 0.89 40.10
N ASP A 137 -19.18 -0.26 39.52
CA ASP A 137 -20.30 -1.07 40.01
C ASP A 137 -20.06 -1.60 41.43
N SER A 138 -18.82 -2.00 41.73
CA SER A 138 -18.44 -2.41 43.09
C SER A 138 -18.58 -1.24 44.07
N ASN A 139 -18.04 -0.07 43.72
CA ASN A 139 -18.11 1.13 44.57
C ASN A 139 -19.56 1.57 44.83
N LEU A 140 -20.40 1.52 43.80
CA LEU A 140 -21.82 1.85 43.93
C LEU A 140 -22.54 0.86 44.85
N SER A 141 -22.28 -0.44 44.71
CA SER A 141 -22.85 -1.46 45.60
C SER A 141 -22.48 -1.23 47.06
N ASP A 142 -21.23 -0.84 47.34
CA ASP A 142 -20.77 -0.55 48.70
C ASP A 142 -21.47 0.70 49.29
N LEU A 143 -21.59 1.76 48.48
CA LEU A 143 -22.28 2.99 48.88
C LEU A 143 -23.80 2.79 49.06
N GLU A 144 -24.44 1.99 48.22
CA GLU A 144 -25.86 1.65 48.35
C GLU A 144 -26.12 0.80 49.61
N SER A 145 -25.20 -0.10 49.95
CA SER A 145 -25.24 -0.87 51.20
C SER A 145 -25.05 0.02 52.43
N GLU A 146 -24.10 0.97 52.39
CA GLU A 146 -23.89 1.97 53.44
C GLU A 146 -25.15 2.82 53.65
N LYS A 147 -25.75 3.32 52.56
CA LYS A 147 -27.00 4.08 52.60
C LYS A 147 -28.13 3.28 53.25
N SER A 148 -28.35 2.05 52.79
CA SER A 148 -29.40 1.16 53.34
C SER A 148 -29.19 0.88 54.84
N SER A 149 -27.94 0.72 55.27
CA SER A 149 -27.61 0.54 56.69
C SER A 149 -27.95 1.78 57.52
N LEU A 150 -27.61 2.97 57.02
CA LEU A 150 -27.94 4.25 57.66
C LEU A 150 -29.45 4.52 57.69
N GLU A 151 -30.19 4.15 56.64
CA GLU A 151 -31.66 4.27 56.60
C GLU A 151 -32.33 3.35 57.63
N SER A 152 -31.81 2.14 57.80
CA SER A 152 -32.26 1.20 58.85
C SER A 152 -31.96 1.74 60.25
N GLU A 153 -30.76 2.29 60.46
CA GLU A 153 -30.36 2.94 61.72
C GLU A 153 -31.28 4.11 62.05
N LEU A 154 -31.56 4.98 61.07
CA LEU A 154 -32.47 6.13 61.22
C LEU A 154 -33.88 5.72 61.65
N ALA A 155 -34.38 4.58 61.16
CA ALA A 155 -35.70 4.06 61.53
C ALA A 155 -35.76 3.57 63.00
N SER A 156 -34.61 3.20 63.58
CA SER A 156 -34.51 2.66 64.94
C SER A 156 -34.21 3.71 66.01
N VAL A 157 -33.62 4.85 65.62
CA VAL A 157 -33.21 5.92 66.54
C VAL A 157 -34.40 6.79 66.93
N THR A 158 -34.53 7.07 68.23
CA THR A 158 -35.59 7.92 68.79
C THR A 158 -35.12 9.31 69.18
N ASP A 159 -33.81 9.50 69.38
CA ASP A 159 -33.19 10.79 69.70
C ASP A 159 -33.11 11.70 68.45
N GLU A 160 -33.54 12.95 68.58
CA GLU A 160 -33.65 13.88 67.46
C GLU A 160 -32.29 14.41 66.98
N ASP A 161 -31.32 14.60 67.88
CA ASP A 161 -29.97 15.05 67.51
C ASP A 161 -29.22 13.94 66.76
N GLU A 162 -29.37 12.70 67.20
CA GLU A 162 -28.81 11.52 66.53
C GLU A 162 -29.48 11.26 65.17
N LYS A 163 -30.80 11.40 65.06
CA LYS A 163 -31.50 11.37 63.76
C LYS A 163 -30.97 12.42 62.79
N ALA A 164 -30.78 13.67 63.24
CA ALA A 164 -30.28 14.74 62.39
C ALA A 164 -28.87 14.42 61.84
N ARG A 165 -28.00 13.83 62.67
CA ARG A 165 -26.66 13.37 62.24
C ARG A 165 -26.73 12.23 61.23
N ILE A 166 -27.60 11.25 61.43
CA ILE A 166 -27.76 10.13 60.49
C ILE A 166 -28.32 10.63 59.15
N GLN A 167 -29.27 11.58 59.16
CA GLN A 167 -29.79 12.21 57.94
C GLN A 167 -28.71 12.99 57.17
N GLU A 168 -27.81 13.68 57.86
CA GLU A 168 -26.67 14.36 57.24
C GLU A 168 -25.73 13.35 56.57
N LYS A 169 -25.41 12.24 57.24
CA LYS A 169 -24.61 11.15 56.64
C LYS A 169 -25.29 10.52 55.43
N ILE A 170 -26.61 10.30 55.47
CA ILE A 170 -27.35 9.77 54.32
C ILE A 170 -27.21 10.72 53.13
N LYS A 171 -27.36 12.04 53.34
CA LYS A 171 -27.15 13.03 52.27
C LYS A 171 -25.74 13.01 51.70
N ASP A 172 -24.72 12.85 52.57
CA ASP A 172 -23.33 12.73 52.13
C ASP A 172 -23.11 11.47 51.29
N VAL A 173 -23.68 10.33 51.69
CA VAL A 173 -23.60 9.07 50.93
C VAL A 173 -24.37 9.19 49.63
N GLU A 174 -25.56 9.81 49.60
CA GLU A 174 -26.31 10.09 48.38
C GLU A 174 -25.51 10.95 47.40
N ALA A 175 -24.82 12.00 47.89
CA ALA A 175 -23.95 12.82 47.07
C ALA A 175 -22.79 12.01 46.48
N LYS A 176 -22.21 11.08 47.25
CA LYS A 176 -21.16 10.16 46.75
C LYS A 176 -21.70 9.20 45.70
N ILE A 177 -22.92 8.66 45.87
CA ILE A 177 -23.57 7.79 44.88
C ILE A 177 -23.76 8.53 43.56
N GLU A 178 -24.29 9.75 43.59
CA GLU A 178 -24.48 10.54 42.36
C GLU A 178 -23.15 10.92 41.69
N ALA A 179 -22.13 11.27 42.49
CA ALA A 179 -20.79 11.51 41.96
C ALA A 179 -20.17 10.27 41.30
N GLU A 180 -20.37 9.08 41.89
CA GLU A 180 -19.83 7.83 41.35
C GLU A 180 -20.59 7.37 40.10
N LYS A 181 -21.92 7.57 40.04
CA LYS A 181 -22.71 7.37 38.80
C LYS A 181 -22.22 8.27 37.67
N ALA A 182 -21.97 9.55 37.95
CA ALA A 182 -21.44 10.48 36.96
C ALA A 182 -20.05 10.06 36.46
N ARG A 183 -19.18 9.59 37.35
CA ARG A 183 -17.86 9.02 36.96
C ARG A 183 -18.00 7.77 36.11
N LYS A 184 -18.92 6.86 36.46
CA LYS A 184 -19.18 5.66 35.66
C LYS A 184 -19.63 6.02 34.24
N GLU A 185 -20.55 6.97 34.10
CA GLU A 185 -21.04 7.42 32.80
C GLU A 185 -19.93 8.07 31.97
N GLU A 186 -19.09 8.91 32.59
CA GLU A 186 -17.93 9.52 31.94
C GLU A 186 -16.91 8.47 31.48
N THR A 187 -16.55 7.51 32.35
CA THR A 187 -15.67 6.38 32.00
C THR A 187 -16.27 5.57 30.84
N GLN A 188 -17.58 5.31 30.86
CA GLN A 188 -18.26 4.60 29.79
C GLN A 188 -18.13 5.34 28.45
N LYS A 189 -18.37 6.66 28.43
CA LYS A 189 -18.26 7.49 27.22
C LYS A 189 -16.83 7.50 26.68
N GLN A 190 -15.84 7.73 27.55
CA GLN A 190 -14.43 7.76 27.14
C GLN A 190 -13.96 6.42 26.56
N GLU A 191 -14.35 5.31 27.16
CA GLU A 191 -14.01 3.98 26.66
C GLU A 191 -14.75 3.63 25.36
N GLU A 192 -16.03 4.02 25.23
CA GLU A 192 -16.78 3.85 23.97
C GLU A 192 -16.19 4.67 22.83
N GLU A 193 -15.78 5.91 23.09
CA GLU A 193 -15.14 6.79 22.12
C GLU A 193 -13.79 6.23 21.68
N LYS A 194 -12.95 5.75 22.60
CA LYS A 194 -11.68 5.06 22.25
C LYS A 194 -11.92 3.83 21.38
N ILE A 195 -12.92 3.00 21.70
CA ILE A 195 -13.26 1.82 20.91
C ILE A 195 -13.77 2.22 19.52
N SER A 196 -14.59 3.28 19.44
CA SER A 196 -15.12 3.80 18.18
C SER A 196 -14.00 4.33 17.29
N GLN A 197 -13.11 5.15 17.84
CA GLN A 197 -11.95 5.69 17.11
C GLN A 197 -11.06 4.56 16.57
N LYS A 198 -10.73 3.57 17.42
CA LYS A 198 -9.92 2.44 16.97
C LYS A 198 -10.60 1.66 15.84
N LYS A 199 -11.91 1.45 15.90
CA LYS A 199 -12.66 0.79 14.82
C LYS A 199 -12.61 1.58 13.51
N GLU A 200 -12.76 2.89 13.58
CA GLU A 200 -12.68 3.77 12.41
C GLU A 200 -11.27 3.73 11.81
N ASP A 201 -10.22 3.85 12.62
CA ASP A 201 -8.83 3.75 12.17
C ASP A 201 -8.56 2.40 11.50
N PHE A 202 -9.04 1.29 12.09
CA PHE A 202 -8.93 -0.04 11.48
C PHE A 202 -9.64 -0.12 10.13
N GLN A 203 -10.81 0.48 9.99
CA GLN A 203 -11.54 0.48 8.72
C GLN A 203 -10.81 1.29 7.65
N ILE A 204 -10.26 2.46 8.00
CA ILE A 204 -9.47 3.28 7.07
C ILE A 204 -8.23 2.51 6.59
N LEU A 205 -7.52 1.83 7.49
CA LEU A 205 -6.35 1.03 7.14
C LEU A 205 -6.73 -0.17 6.27
N LYS A 206 -7.87 -0.81 6.56
CA LYS A 206 -8.44 -1.88 5.75
C LYS A 206 -8.73 -1.36 4.33
N ASP A 207 -9.52 -0.31 4.19
CA ASP A 207 -9.88 0.25 2.88
C ASP A 207 -8.63 0.65 2.08
N ARG A 208 -7.62 1.26 2.71
CA ARG A 208 -6.37 1.60 2.04
C ARG A 208 -5.59 0.37 1.56
N LEU A 209 -5.54 -0.70 2.37
CA LEU A 209 -4.89 -1.94 1.98
C LEU A 209 -5.59 -2.59 0.78
N TYR A 210 -6.92 -2.51 0.70
CA TYR A 210 -7.68 -2.97 -0.45
C TYR A 210 -7.36 -2.16 -1.72
N ASP A 211 -7.29 -0.84 -1.61
CA ASP A 211 -6.92 0.02 -2.75
C ASP A 211 -5.53 -0.32 -3.27
N LEU A 212 -4.55 -0.52 -2.38
CA LEU A 212 -3.20 -0.94 -2.74
C LEU A 212 -3.19 -2.32 -3.40
N ARG A 213 -4.03 -3.25 -2.93
CA ARG A 213 -4.17 -4.58 -3.53
C ARG A 213 -4.64 -4.50 -4.97
N GLU A 214 -5.69 -3.72 -5.24
CA GLU A 214 -6.22 -3.54 -6.59
C GLU A 214 -5.25 -2.77 -7.48
N GLU A 215 -4.53 -1.81 -6.94
CA GLU A 215 -3.48 -1.09 -7.66
C GLU A 215 -2.35 -2.05 -8.09
N VAL A 216 -1.78 -2.81 -7.16
CA VAL A 216 -0.70 -3.76 -7.45
C VAL A 216 -1.15 -4.84 -8.42
N ARG A 217 -2.40 -5.29 -8.32
CA ARG A 217 -2.98 -6.22 -9.28
C ARG A 217 -2.98 -5.65 -10.70
N ARG A 218 -3.30 -4.37 -10.87
CA ARG A 218 -3.28 -3.70 -12.19
C ARG A 218 -1.85 -3.64 -12.73
N TYR A 219 -0.91 -3.13 -11.94
CA TYR A 219 0.51 -3.10 -12.34
C TYR A 219 1.03 -4.47 -12.74
N ASN A 220 0.73 -5.51 -11.95
CA ASN A 220 1.14 -6.87 -12.27
C ASN A 220 0.55 -7.33 -13.61
N ASN A 221 -0.76 -7.13 -13.85
CA ASN A 221 -1.39 -7.50 -15.13
C ASN A 221 -0.81 -6.74 -16.33
N ASP A 222 -0.54 -5.44 -16.18
CA ASP A 222 -0.03 -4.58 -17.24
C ASP A 222 1.41 -4.94 -17.61
N MET A 223 2.22 -5.37 -16.64
CA MET A 223 3.58 -5.83 -16.91
C MET A 223 3.65 -7.28 -17.39
N GLU A 224 2.82 -8.19 -16.87
CA GLU A 224 2.94 -9.64 -17.10
C GLU A 224 2.86 -10.03 -18.59
N ASN A 225 2.18 -9.21 -19.39
CA ASN A 225 2.00 -9.41 -20.83
C ASN A 225 3.02 -8.66 -21.71
N ALA A 226 3.91 -7.84 -21.12
CA ALA A 226 4.85 -7.00 -21.84
C ALA A 226 6.24 -7.64 -21.95
N ASN A 227 6.90 -7.49 -23.10
CA ASN A 227 8.27 -7.97 -23.34
C ASN A 227 9.35 -6.91 -23.11
N ASN A 228 8.94 -5.65 -22.92
CA ASN A 228 9.78 -4.49 -22.62
C ASN A 228 8.93 -3.42 -21.92
N TYR A 229 9.57 -2.42 -21.31
CA TYR A 229 8.86 -1.34 -20.61
C TYR A 229 7.93 -0.53 -21.52
N TYR A 230 8.27 -0.34 -22.81
CA TYR A 230 7.42 0.38 -23.75
C TYR A 230 6.04 -0.30 -23.95
N GLU A 231 6.01 -1.63 -24.01
CA GLU A 231 4.77 -2.41 -24.14
C GLU A 231 3.87 -2.33 -22.89
N THR A 232 4.43 -2.00 -21.72
CA THR A 232 3.63 -1.77 -20.50
C THR A 232 2.84 -0.46 -20.54
N GLY A 233 3.21 0.48 -21.41
CA GLY A 233 2.66 1.83 -21.44
C GLY A 233 3.11 2.73 -20.27
N MET A 234 4.11 2.29 -19.50
CA MET A 234 4.65 2.99 -18.33
C MET A 234 6.16 3.22 -18.48
N TRP A 235 6.67 4.26 -17.83
CA TRP A 235 8.11 4.48 -17.73
C TRP A 235 8.71 3.58 -16.66
N GLU A 236 9.90 3.04 -16.93
CA GLU A 236 10.67 2.23 -15.97
C GLU A 236 10.84 2.95 -14.63
N GLU A 237 11.21 4.23 -14.66
CA GLU A 237 11.39 5.05 -13.45
C GLU A 237 10.09 5.16 -12.63
N ASP A 238 8.94 5.29 -13.29
CA ASP A 238 7.63 5.37 -12.65
C ASP A 238 7.26 4.05 -11.97
N ILE A 239 7.55 2.91 -12.62
CA ILE A 239 7.32 1.57 -12.07
C ILE A 239 8.13 1.38 -10.78
N LYS A 240 9.43 1.69 -10.83
CA LYS A 240 10.34 1.55 -9.67
C LYS A 240 9.98 2.49 -8.53
N LEU A 241 9.63 3.74 -8.85
CA LEU A 241 9.16 4.70 -7.87
C LEU A 241 7.89 4.18 -7.20
N ARG A 242 6.91 3.74 -8.00
CA ARG A 242 5.62 3.31 -7.45
C ARG A 242 5.74 2.05 -6.61
N LEU A 243 6.56 1.11 -7.04
CA LEU A 243 6.86 -0.09 -6.26
C LEU A 243 7.47 0.26 -4.90
N SER A 244 8.38 1.24 -4.86
CA SER A 244 8.98 1.73 -3.61
C SER A 244 7.97 2.43 -2.71
N GLU A 245 7.09 3.26 -3.29
CA GLU A 245 6.00 3.93 -2.56
C GLU A 245 5.04 2.92 -1.93
N ILE A 246 4.62 1.91 -2.69
CA ILE A 246 3.70 0.89 -2.18
C ILE A 246 4.35 0.08 -1.06
N LYS A 247 5.64 -0.28 -1.17
CA LYS A 247 6.38 -0.94 -0.07
C LYS A 247 6.35 -0.11 1.21
N LEU A 248 6.64 1.19 1.12
CA LEU A 248 6.62 2.10 2.27
C LEU A 248 5.22 2.26 2.87
N GLU A 249 4.19 2.32 2.03
CA GLU A 249 2.80 2.39 2.49
C GLU A 249 2.39 1.13 3.25
N ILE A 250 2.73 -0.05 2.73
CA ILE A 250 2.50 -1.33 3.42
C ILE A 250 3.15 -1.32 4.80
N GLU A 251 4.44 -0.95 4.89
CA GLU A 251 5.16 -0.90 6.16
C GLU A 251 4.55 0.13 7.13
N SER A 252 4.00 1.23 6.61
CA SER A 252 3.27 2.19 7.44
C SER A 252 1.95 1.61 7.95
N ILE A 253 1.23 0.83 7.13
CA ILE A 253 -0.01 0.18 7.54
C ILE A 253 0.28 -0.88 8.60
N GLU A 254 1.29 -1.73 8.41
CA GLU A 254 1.74 -2.74 9.38
C GLU A 254 2.09 -2.12 10.74
N ARG A 255 2.80 -0.98 10.74
CA ARG A 255 3.13 -0.24 11.97
C ARG A 255 1.90 0.35 12.63
N LYS A 256 1.06 1.08 11.90
CA LYS A 256 -0.16 1.69 12.45
C LYS A 256 -1.11 0.64 13.02
N MET A 257 -1.18 -0.53 12.38
CA MET A 257 -1.93 -1.68 12.91
C MET A 257 -1.36 -2.16 14.23
N SER A 258 -0.04 -2.35 14.29
CA SER A 258 0.64 -2.79 15.51
C SER A 258 0.42 -1.80 16.66
N ASP A 259 0.52 -0.50 16.39
CA ASP A 259 0.28 0.57 17.37
C ASP A 259 -1.19 0.62 17.80
N ALA A 260 -2.13 0.51 16.86
CA ALA A 260 -3.56 0.44 17.17
C ALA A 260 -3.93 -0.80 18.00
N MET A 261 -3.13 -1.87 17.92
CA MET A 261 -3.30 -3.10 18.69
C MET A 261 -2.72 -3.04 20.12
N ILE A 262 -1.89 -2.04 20.45
CA ILE A 262 -1.36 -1.85 21.80
C ILE A 262 -2.30 -0.92 22.60
N TRP A 263 -2.51 -1.24 23.88
CA TRP A 263 -3.29 -0.45 24.84
C TRP A 263 -2.45 -0.20 26.07
#